data_AF-A0AB37L656-F1
#
_entry.id   AF-A0AB37L656-F1
#
_cell.length_a   1.000
_cell.length_b   1.000
_cell.length_c   1.000
_cell.angle_alpha   90.00
_cell.angle_beta   90.00
_cell.angle_gamma   90.00
#
_symmetry.space_group_name_H-M   'P 1'
#
loop_
_entity.id
_entity.type
_entity.pdbx_description
1 polymer ?
#
loop_
_entity_poly.entity_id
_entity_poly.type
_entity_poly.pdbx_seq_one_letter_code
_entity_poly.pdbx_strand_id
1 'polypeptide(L)'
;MSTLEAYFQGKKDLFGGLAMERWEKDWESYLVLHIDFSLTKYMELTDLTGQLNLFLHRWEKIYGKDEAEKTASERLQGIILRASEQIGKQVVVLIDEYDAPLLDSNSDTALQQQLRNEMRKFFSPPQEVGAVSSLSLHHRHQQVQPTEHLQRTE
;
A
#
# COMPACT_ATOMS: atom_id res chain seq x y z
N MET A 1 -12.45 6.43 -4.08
CA MET A 1 -11.66 7.32 -3.21
C MET A 1 -11.94 6.93 -1.78
N SER A 2 -10.98 6.32 -1.10
CA SER A 2 -11.11 5.94 0.32
C SER A 2 -10.85 7.13 1.25
N THR A 3 -11.27 7.05 2.51
CA THR A 3 -11.00 8.10 3.51
C THR A 3 -9.49 8.29 3.71
N LEU A 4 -8.71 7.21 3.73
CA LEU A 4 -7.25 7.29 3.84
C LEU A 4 -6.63 7.91 2.58
N GLU A 5 -7.12 7.56 1.39
CA GLU A 5 -6.68 8.20 0.14
C GLU A 5 -6.93 9.72 0.16
N ALA A 6 -8.12 10.14 0.60
CA ALA A 6 -8.46 11.56 0.75
C ALA A 6 -7.55 12.27 1.78
N TYR A 7 -7.25 11.58 2.88
CA TYR A 7 -6.35 12.09 3.91
C TYR A 7 -4.93 12.31 3.37
N PHE A 8 -4.32 11.29 2.76
CA PHE A 8 -2.98 11.39 2.20
C PHE A 8 -2.88 12.32 0.99
N GLN A 9 -4.00 12.60 0.30
CA GLN A 9 -4.03 13.62 -0.75
C GLN A 9 -4.13 15.05 -0.19
N GLY A 10 -4.23 15.23 1.13
CA GLY A 10 -4.36 16.55 1.76
C GLY A 10 -5.73 17.19 1.59
N LYS A 11 -6.79 16.40 1.34
CA LYS A 11 -8.15 16.91 1.06
C LYS A 11 -8.88 17.33 2.35
N LYS A 12 -8.35 18.33 3.06
CA LYS A 12 -8.86 18.84 4.34
C LYS A 12 -10.36 19.09 4.36
N ASP A 13 -10.91 19.65 3.28
CA ASP A 13 -12.33 20.02 3.19
C ASP A 13 -13.28 18.83 3.39
N LEU A 14 -12.81 17.60 3.17
CA LEU A 14 -13.58 16.37 3.37
C LEU A 14 -13.64 15.92 4.84
N PHE A 15 -12.89 16.57 5.74
CA PHE A 15 -12.76 16.18 7.15
C PHE A 15 -13.34 17.22 8.13
N GLY A 16 -14.08 18.21 7.63
CA GLY A 16 -14.69 19.26 8.44
C GLY A 16 -15.56 18.71 9.58
N GLY A 17 -15.29 19.15 10.80
CA GLY A 17 -16.02 18.72 12.00
C GLY A 17 -15.56 17.40 12.61
N LEU A 18 -14.55 16.73 12.04
CA LEU A 18 -13.92 15.55 12.63
C LEU A 18 -12.78 15.94 13.59
N ALA A 19 -12.49 15.08 14.57
CA ALA A 19 -11.38 15.29 15.49
C ALA A 19 -10.04 15.49 14.75
N MET A 20 -9.85 14.77 13.64
CA MET A 20 -8.65 14.83 12.80
C MET A 20 -8.37 16.24 12.24
N GLU A 21 -9.41 17.06 11.99
CA GLU A 21 -9.26 18.45 11.54
C GLU A 21 -8.47 19.32 12.53
N ARG A 22 -8.62 19.04 13.83
CA ARG A 22 -7.98 19.81 14.89
C ARG A 22 -6.56 19.33 15.20
N TRP A 23 -6.24 18.09 14.83
CA TRP A 23 -5.01 17.41 15.22
C TRP A 23 -4.00 17.39 14.08
N GLU A 24 -4.46 17.22 12.83
CA GLU A 24 -3.62 17.29 11.64
C GLU A 24 -3.47 18.75 11.19
N LYS A 25 -2.23 19.25 11.21
CA LYS A 25 -1.95 20.68 11.00
C LYS A 25 -1.36 20.97 9.63
N ASP A 26 -0.59 20.04 9.08
CA ASP A 26 0.22 20.30 7.89
C ASP A 26 -0.48 19.84 6.61
N TRP A 27 -1.46 18.92 6.70
CA TRP A 27 -2.25 18.42 5.58
C TRP A 27 -1.38 18.09 4.36
N GLU A 28 -0.23 17.48 4.62
CA GLU A 28 0.77 17.21 3.62
C GLU A 28 0.19 16.28 2.54
N SER A 29 0.45 16.63 1.28
CA SER A 29 -0.07 15.89 0.14
C SER A 29 0.99 14.92 -0.34
N TYR A 30 0.64 13.64 -0.32
CA TYR A 30 1.43 12.51 -0.78
C TYR A 30 0.94 12.01 -2.15
N LEU A 31 1.82 11.37 -2.90
CA LEU A 31 1.38 10.55 -4.02
C LEU A 31 0.80 9.25 -3.47
N VAL A 32 -0.43 8.89 -3.86
CA VAL A 32 -1.06 7.65 -3.41
C VAL A 32 -1.13 6.65 -4.57
N LEU A 33 -0.52 5.49 -4.37
CA LEU A 33 -0.63 4.31 -5.24
C LEU A 33 -1.59 3.31 -4.60
N HIS A 34 -2.65 2.94 -5.30
CA HIS A 34 -3.70 2.06 -4.76
C HIS A 34 -3.66 0.65 -5.36
N ILE A 35 -3.58 -0.36 -4.50
CA ILE A 35 -3.71 -1.79 -4.81
C ILE A 35 -5.03 -2.26 -4.23
N ASP A 36 -5.90 -2.81 -5.06
CA ASP A 36 -7.23 -3.27 -4.63
C ASP A 36 -7.44 -4.74 -5.00
N PHE A 37 -7.34 -5.63 -4.01
CA PHE A 37 -7.52 -7.06 -4.21
C PHE A 37 -9.00 -7.47 -4.32
N SER A 38 -9.97 -6.56 -4.21
CA SER A 38 -11.39 -6.93 -4.29
C SER A 38 -11.87 -7.21 -5.73
N LEU A 39 -11.04 -6.93 -6.74
CA LEU A 39 -11.45 -6.90 -8.15
C LEU A 39 -11.53 -8.27 -8.83
N THR A 40 -10.99 -9.32 -8.20
CA THR A 40 -11.00 -10.69 -8.74
C THR A 40 -11.15 -11.71 -7.62
N LYS A 41 -11.52 -12.94 -8.01
CA LYS A 41 -11.38 -14.11 -7.17
C LYS A 41 -10.01 -14.73 -7.38
N TYR A 42 -9.40 -15.23 -6.30
CA TYR A 42 -8.06 -15.85 -6.32
C TYR A 42 -8.18 -17.36 -6.15
N MET A 43 -8.50 -18.04 -7.25
CA MET A 43 -8.68 -19.48 -7.28
C MET A 43 -7.39 -20.20 -7.71
N GLU A 44 -6.46 -19.49 -8.34
CA GLU A 44 -5.18 -20.00 -8.81
C GLU A 44 -4.05 -18.97 -8.58
N LEU A 45 -2.79 -19.42 -8.57
CA LEU A 45 -1.63 -18.52 -8.44
C LEU A 45 -1.53 -17.49 -9.57
N THR A 46 -2.02 -17.86 -10.76
CA THR A 46 -2.06 -16.99 -11.93
C THR A 46 -2.99 -15.80 -11.76
N ASP A 47 -4.04 -15.92 -10.94
CA ASP A 47 -4.96 -14.81 -10.66
C ASP A 47 -4.25 -13.70 -9.89
N LEU A 48 -3.50 -14.07 -8.85
CA LEU A 48 -2.72 -13.14 -8.05
C LEU A 48 -1.60 -12.49 -8.87
N THR A 49 -0.78 -13.30 -9.53
CA THR A 49 0.36 -12.80 -10.31
C THR A 49 -0.09 -11.94 -11.50
N GLY A 50 -1.20 -12.30 -12.16
CA GLY A 50 -1.83 -11.50 -13.20
C GLY A 50 -2.32 -10.15 -12.69
N GLN A 51 -3.02 -10.14 -11.54
CA GLN A 51 -3.53 -8.91 -10.95
C GLN A 51 -2.40 -7.96 -10.50
N LEU A 52 -1.35 -8.49 -9.86
CA LEU A 52 -0.15 -7.72 -9.52
C LEU A 52 0.51 -7.11 -10.77
N ASN A 53 0.63 -7.89 -11.84
CA ASN A 53 1.16 -7.40 -13.10
C ASN A 53 0.31 -6.26 -13.69
N LEU A 54 -1.02 -6.33 -13.60
CA LEU A 54 -1.90 -5.27 -14.06
C LEU A 54 -1.73 -3.96 -13.26
N PHE A 55 -1.58 -4.04 -11.94
CA PHE A 55 -1.28 -2.85 -11.11
C PHE A 55 0.02 -2.19 -11.55
N LEU A 56 1.11 -2.97 -11.58
CA LEU A 56 2.43 -2.48 -11.96
C LEU A 56 2.41 -1.89 -13.37
N HIS A 57 1.83 -2.60 -14.33
CA HIS A 57 1.81 -2.15 -15.71
C HIS A 57 1.12 -0.80 -15.91
N ARG A 58 0.07 -0.50 -15.11
CA ARG A 58 -0.60 0.81 -15.16
C ARG A 58 0.34 1.92 -14.69
N TRP A 59 1.11 1.70 -13.62
CA TRP A 59 2.04 2.69 -13.10
C TRP A 59 3.31 2.82 -13.93
N GLU A 60 3.81 1.74 -14.52
CA GLU A 60 4.94 1.78 -15.45
C GLU A 60 4.66 2.64 -16.67
N LYS A 61 3.41 2.72 -17.12
CA LYS A 61 3.02 3.65 -18.19
C LYS A 61 3.12 5.12 -17.79
N ILE A 62 3.04 5.42 -16.49
CA ILE A 62 3.03 6.78 -15.95
C ILE A 62 4.45 7.18 -15.52
N TYR A 63 5.10 6.34 -14.73
CA TYR A 63 6.39 6.62 -14.08
C TYR A 63 7.59 5.94 -14.75
N GLY A 64 7.35 5.09 -15.75
CA GLY A 64 8.39 4.34 -16.44
C GLY A 64 8.77 3.02 -15.74
N LYS A 65 9.68 2.28 -16.39
CA LYS A 65 10.22 0.98 -15.95
C LYS A 65 11.71 0.89 -16.25
N ASP A 66 12.44 0.09 -15.49
CA ASP A 66 13.84 -0.28 -15.79
C ASP A 66 13.91 -1.73 -16.29
N GLU A 67 14.77 -2.01 -17.25
CA GLU A 67 14.94 -3.37 -17.77
C GLU A 67 15.57 -4.33 -16.75
N ALA A 68 16.31 -3.82 -15.76
CA ALA A 68 16.88 -4.60 -14.66
C ALA A 68 15.81 -5.09 -13.67
N GLU A 69 14.64 -4.47 -13.63
CA GLU A 69 13.53 -4.86 -12.75
C GLU A 69 12.85 -6.13 -13.28
N LYS A 70 13.25 -7.30 -12.76
CA LYS A 70 12.76 -8.61 -13.24
C LYS A 70 11.57 -9.11 -12.45
N THR A 71 11.54 -8.83 -11.15
CA THR A 71 10.50 -9.30 -10.24
C THR A 71 9.43 -8.24 -10.00
N ALA A 72 8.25 -8.67 -9.58
CA ALA A 72 7.15 -7.75 -9.26
C ALA A 72 7.51 -6.79 -8.09
N SER A 73 8.31 -7.25 -7.12
CA SER A 73 8.81 -6.42 -6.02
C SER A 73 9.80 -5.35 -6.50
N GLU A 74 10.76 -5.70 -7.36
CA GLU A 74 11.70 -4.74 -7.96
C GLU A 74 10.97 -3.68 -8.79
N ARG A 75 10.00 -4.12 -9.61
CA ARG A 75 9.15 -3.21 -10.40
C ARG A 75 8.40 -2.23 -9.50
N LEU A 76 7.80 -2.69 -8.40
CA LEU A 76 7.09 -1.82 -7.46
C LEU A 76 8.02 -0.77 -6.84
N GLN A 77 9.21 -1.16 -6.41
CA GLN A 77 10.19 -0.23 -5.83
C GLN A 77 10.68 0.80 -6.84
N GLY A 78 10.98 0.37 -8.06
CA GLY A 78 11.35 1.28 -9.14
C GLY A 78 10.26 2.31 -9.44
N ILE A 79 9.00 1.87 -9.46
CA ILE A 79 7.84 2.75 -9.60
C ILE A 79 7.79 3.76 -8.45
N ILE A 80 7.91 3.31 -7.20
CA ILE A 80 7.89 4.20 -6.02
C ILE A 80 9.00 5.24 -6.09
N LEU A 81 10.22 4.82 -6.41
CA LEU A 81 11.38 5.69 -6.52
C LEU A 81 11.16 6.76 -7.60
N ARG A 82 10.88 6.33 -8.84
CA ARG A 82 10.67 7.26 -9.97
C ARG A 82 9.49 8.18 -9.74
N ALA A 83 8.39 7.68 -9.16
CA ALA A 83 7.23 8.49 -8.86
C ALA A 83 7.53 9.55 -7.78
N SER A 84 8.32 9.18 -6.77
CA SER A 84 8.81 10.11 -5.76
C SER A 84 9.71 11.19 -6.36
N GLU A 85 10.62 10.83 -7.26
CA GLU A 85 11.54 11.76 -7.94
C GLU A 85 10.82 12.71 -8.89
N GLN A 86 9.87 12.22 -9.69
CA GLN A 86 9.12 13.03 -10.65
C GLN A 86 8.20 14.05 -9.99
N ILE A 87 7.59 13.68 -8.86
CA ILE A 87 6.59 14.52 -8.18
C ILE A 87 7.23 15.35 -7.04
N GLY A 88 8.41 14.96 -6.56
CA GLY A 88 9.08 15.59 -5.43
C GLY A 88 8.35 15.38 -4.10
N LYS A 89 7.55 14.30 -4.00
CA LYS A 89 6.72 13.97 -2.84
C LYS A 89 6.93 12.53 -2.42
N GLN A 90 6.75 12.27 -1.13
CA GLN A 90 6.71 10.89 -0.64
C GLN A 90 5.52 10.13 -1.23
N VAL A 91 5.70 8.83 -1.41
CA VAL A 91 4.72 7.92 -1.99
C VAL A 91 4.12 7.05 -0.90
N VAL A 92 2.79 6.99 -0.85
CA VAL A 92 2.03 6.09 0.01
C VAL A 92 1.43 5.00 -0.87
N VAL A 93 1.66 3.74 -0.49
CA VAL A 93 1.00 2.59 -1.13
C VAL A 93 -0.14 2.13 -0.23
N LEU A 94 -1.37 2.31 -0.69
CA LEU A 94 -2.57 1.80 -0.03
C LEU A 94 -2.93 0.44 -0.61
N ILE A 95 -3.26 -0.49 0.28
CA ILE A 95 -3.61 -1.85 -0.08
C ILE A 95 -4.95 -2.19 0.55
N ASP A 96 -5.99 -2.28 -0.28
CA ASP A 96 -7.33 -2.66 0.13
C ASP A 96 -7.55 -4.16 -0.08
N GLU A 97 -8.33 -4.75 0.84
CA GLU A 97 -8.69 -6.18 0.85
C GLU A 97 -7.46 -7.11 0.76
N TYR A 98 -6.36 -6.75 1.43
CA TYR A 98 -5.10 -7.50 1.45
C TYR A 98 -5.28 -9.00 1.78
N ASP A 99 -6.28 -9.34 2.58
CA ASP A 99 -6.62 -10.70 2.99
C ASP A 99 -7.47 -11.46 1.95
N ALA A 100 -8.06 -10.80 0.95
CA ALA A 100 -8.92 -11.43 -0.05
C ALA A 100 -8.28 -12.66 -0.73
N PRO A 101 -7.01 -12.64 -1.18
CA PRO A 101 -6.37 -13.84 -1.73
C PRO A 101 -6.28 -15.01 -0.74
N LEU A 102 -6.09 -14.72 0.55
CA LEU A 102 -5.98 -15.74 1.59
C LEU A 102 -7.34 -16.26 2.04
N LEU A 103 -8.37 -15.41 2.02
CA LEU A 103 -9.75 -15.78 2.30
C LEU A 103 -10.34 -16.65 1.18
N ASP A 104 -10.11 -16.27 -0.07
CA ASP A 104 -10.59 -17.01 -1.24
C ASP A 104 -9.98 -18.43 -1.33
N SER A 105 -8.76 -18.62 -0.83
CA SER A 105 -8.05 -19.90 -0.82
C SER A 105 -8.21 -20.70 0.49
N ASN A 106 -9.04 -20.27 1.43
CA ASN A 106 -9.07 -20.86 2.79
C ASN A 106 -9.46 -22.34 2.84
N SER A 107 -10.14 -22.86 1.81
CA SER A 107 -10.46 -24.29 1.67
C SER A 107 -9.35 -25.13 1.05
N ASP A 108 -8.30 -24.50 0.48
CA ASP A 108 -7.18 -25.17 -0.18
C ASP A 108 -5.85 -24.71 0.45
N THR A 109 -5.31 -25.52 1.35
CA THR A 109 -4.06 -25.22 2.06
C THR A 109 -2.86 -25.09 1.12
N ALA A 110 -2.82 -25.84 0.02
CA ALA A 110 -1.69 -25.79 -0.91
C ALA A 110 -1.70 -24.48 -1.69
N LEU A 111 -2.86 -24.09 -2.22
CA LEU A 111 -3.05 -22.81 -2.89
C LEU A 111 -2.81 -21.64 -1.91
N GLN A 112 -3.38 -21.69 -0.71
CA GLN A 112 -3.22 -20.63 0.29
C GLN A 112 -1.74 -20.40 0.63
N GLN A 113 -0.95 -21.47 0.73
CA GLN A 113 0.50 -21.35 0.96
C GLN A 113 1.23 -20.71 -0.24
N GLN A 114 0.84 -21.05 -1.47
CA GLN A 114 1.41 -20.42 -2.68
C GLN A 114 1.09 -18.93 -2.75
N LEU A 115 -0.18 -18.56 -2.53
CA LEU A 115 -0.61 -17.16 -2.54
C LEU A 115 0.07 -16.35 -1.43
N ARG A 116 0.16 -16.91 -0.21
CA ARG A 116 0.90 -16.29 0.90
C ARG A 116 2.37 -16.05 0.55
N ASN A 117 3.01 -17.03 -0.08
CA ASN A 117 4.41 -16.93 -0.47
C ASN A 117 4.63 -15.84 -1.53
N GLU A 118 3.75 -15.74 -2.53
CA GLU A 118 3.87 -14.67 -3.53
C GLU A 118 3.55 -13.28 -2.98
N MET A 119 2.51 -13.15 -2.14
CA MET A 119 2.24 -11.90 -1.42
C MET A 119 3.47 -11.48 -0.59
N ARG A 120 4.09 -12.43 0.13
CA ARG A 120 5.32 -12.16 0.89
C ARG A 120 6.45 -11.70 -0.03
N LYS A 121 6.71 -12.39 -1.14
CA LYS A 121 7.78 -12.00 -2.08
C LYS A 121 7.54 -10.61 -2.67
N PHE A 122 6.30 -10.29 -3.00
CA PHE A 122 5.93 -9.00 -3.58
C PHE A 122 6.16 -7.83 -2.62
N PHE A 123 5.73 -7.98 -1.35
CA PHE A 123 5.84 -6.91 -0.35
C PHE A 123 7.13 -6.95 0.48
N SER A 124 7.96 -8.00 0.33
CA SER A 124 9.25 -8.03 1.00
C SER A 124 10.23 -7.13 0.28
N PRO A 125 10.97 -6.28 1.01
CA PRO A 125 12.08 -5.55 0.42
C PRO A 125 13.16 -6.56 -0.04
N PRO A 126 13.78 -6.36 -1.21
CA PRO A 126 15.00 -7.05 -1.59
C PRO A 126 16.03 -6.73 -0.51
N GLN A 127 16.80 -7.74 -0.10
CA GLN A 127 17.75 -7.64 1.02
C GLN A 127 18.94 -6.68 0.77
N GLU A 128 18.86 -5.84 -0.26
CA GLU A 128 19.91 -4.90 -0.67
C GLU A 128 19.32 -3.62 -1.27
N VAL A 129 18.58 -2.81 -0.51
CA VAL A 129 18.51 -1.37 -0.80
C VAL A 129 18.40 -0.59 0.51
N GLY A 130 19.52 -0.03 0.95
CA GLY A 130 19.52 1.02 1.96
C GLY A 130 18.79 2.24 1.40
N ALA A 131 17.86 2.78 2.19
CA ALA A 131 17.08 3.99 1.91
C ALA A 131 16.03 3.86 0.79
N VAL A 132 14.91 3.21 1.09
CA VAL A 132 13.61 3.62 0.53
C VAL A 132 12.76 4.11 1.69
N SER A 133 12.42 5.40 1.63
CA SER A 133 11.57 6.13 2.56
C SER A 133 10.39 5.28 3.02
N SER A 134 10.24 5.18 4.34
CA SER A 134 9.16 4.53 5.10
C SER A 134 7.95 4.05 4.26
N LEU A 135 7.96 2.78 3.87
CA LEU A 135 6.75 2.08 3.44
C LEU A 135 5.82 1.93 4.66
N SER A 136 4.95 2.91 4.89
CA SER A 136 3.95 2.83 5.95
C SER A 136 2.77 2.01 5.44
N LEU A 137 2.81 0.69 5.67
CA LEU A 137 1.70 -0.22 5.40
C LEU A 137 0.57 0.04 6.40
N HIS A 138 -0.51 0.68 5.96
CA HIS A 138 -1.69 0.93 6.79
C HIS A 138 -2.71 -0.20 6.57
N HIS A 139 -2.87 -1.09 7.56
CA HIS A 139 -3.91 -2.12 7.56
C HIS A 139 -5.20 -1.58 8.19
N ARG A 140 -6.35 -1.91 7.57
CA ARG A 140 -7.71 -1.53 8.01
C ARG A 140 -8.10 -2.00 9.42
N HIS A 141 -7.28 -2.83 10.07
CA HIS A 141 -7.56 -3.46 11.37
C HIS A 141 -6.61 -3.09 12.51
N GLN A 142 -5.99 -1.90 12.51
CA GLN A 142 -5.50 -1.32 13.76
C GLN A 142 -6.55 -0.35 14.33
N GLN A 143 -7.31 -0.87 15.29
CA GLN A 143 -8.01 -0.06 16.27
C GLN A 143 -7.04 0.96 16.85
N VAL A 144 -7.47 2.22 16.87
CA VAL A 144 -6.88 3.28 17.66
C VAL A 144 -6.88 2.82 19.11
N GLN A 145 -5.72 2.39 19.61
CA GLN A 145 -5.49 2.31 21.05
C GLN A 145 -5.30 3.74 21.55
N PRO A 146 -6.11 4.23 22.51
CA PRO A 146 -5.80 5.47 23.18
C PRO A 146 -4.55 5.21 24.01
N THR A 147 -3.46 5.92 23.72
CA THR A 147 -2.28 5.91 24.57
C THR A 147 -2.66 6.50 25.93
N GLU A 148 -2.94 5.64 26.90
CA GLU A 148 -2.83 5.99 28.30
C GLU A 148 -1.38 6.34 28.61
N HIS A 149 -1.20 7.54 29.19
CA HIS A 149 -0.10 8.04 30.02
C HIS A 149 0.36 9.44 29.57
N LEU A 150 -0.31 10.47 30.10
CA LEU A 150 0.45 11.56 30.70
C LEU A 150 -0.28 12.05 31.95
N GLN A 151 0.51 12.11 33.02
CA GLN A 151 0.10 12.27 34.41
C GLN A 151 -0.63 13.59 34.66
N ARG A 152 -1.53 13.54 35.66
CA ARG A 152 -2.01 14.72 36.39
C ARG A 152 -0.81 15.53 36.88
N THR A 153 -0.87 16.84 36.69
CA THR A 153 -0.38 17.80 37.68
C THR A 153 -1.30 19.02 37.64
N GLU A 154 -2.00 19.23 38.75
CA GLU A 154 -2.28 20.57 39.29
C GLU A 154 -0.96 21.27 39.65
#